data_AF-A0A1W9YPR4-F1
#
_entry.id   AF-A0A1W9YPR4-F1
#
_cell.length_a   1.000
_cell.length_b   1.000
_cell.length_c   1.000
_cell.angle_alpha   90.00
_cell.angle_beta   90.00
_cell.angle_gamma   90.00
#
_symmetry.space_group_name_H-M   'P 1'
#
loop_
_entity.id
_entity.type
_entity.pdbx_description
1 polymer ?
#
loop_
_entity_poly.entity_id
_entity_poly.type
_entity_poly.pdbx_seq_one_letter_code
_entity_poly.pdbx_strand_id
1 'polypeptide(L)'
;MPDTSKDPVDHSRTYRQHAGEAMKAGKNAPGIVSVGLGVLAMVIGLFSFANGTRTAGVVAVILAVVLIAGGLFWLNRFHRKVKEQQVEWHRDNPEVPYEPPTS
;
A
#
# COMPACT_ATOMS: atom_id res chain seq x y z
N MET A 1 -2.72 5.58 -29.58
CA MET A 1 -3.29 5.62 -28.21
C MET A 1 -2.17 6.06 -27.28
N PRO A 2 -2.28 7.18 -26.55
CA PRO A 2 -1.30 7.51 -25.52
C PRO A 2 -1.33 6.43 -24.41
N ASP A 3 -0.15 6.00 -23.96
CA ASP A 3 0.01 4.97 -22.94
C ASP A 3 -0.29 5.54 -21.54
N THR A 4 -1.54 5.39 -21.10
CA THR A 4 -2.01 5.81 -19.77
C THR A 4 -1.74 4.76 -18.68
N SER A 5 -0.96 3.71 -18.95
CA SER A 5 -0.66 2.63 -18.00
C SER A 5 -0.03 3.10 -16.67
N LYS A 6 0.59 4.28 -16.66
CA LYS A 6 1.31 4.83 -15.51
C LYS A 6 0.53 5.91 -14.77
N ASP A 7 -0.62 6.31 -15.30
CA ASP A 7 -1.49 7.30 -14.71
C ASP A 7 -2.37 6.62 -13.65
N PRO A 8 -2.29 7.03 -12.37
CA PRO A 8 -3.15 6.48 -11.33
C PRO A 8 -4.62 6.90 -11.49
N VAL A 9 -4.92 7.92 -12.31
CA VAL A 9 -6.28 8.46 -12.47
C VAL A 9 -6.87 8.00 -13.80
N ASP A 10 -8.06 7.39 -13.75
CA ASP A 10 -8.83 7.05 -14.96
C ASP A 10 -9.65 8.26 -15.41
N HIS A 11 -9.12 9.00 -16.38
CA HIS A 11 -9.77 10.17 -16.98
C HIS A 11 -10.88 9.82 -17.99
N SER A 12 -11.13 8.52 -18.25
CA SER A 12 -12.02 8.11 -19.35
C SER A 12 -13.46 7.83 -18.94
N ARG A 13 -13.74 7.51 -17.66
CA ARG A 13 -15.11 7.22 -17.17
C ARG A 13 -15.30 7.59 -15.69
N THR A 14 -16.07 8.65 -15.46
CA THR A 14 -16.59 9.08 -14.16
C THR A 14 -17.45 8.00 -13.50
N TYR A 15 -17.12 7.64 -12.26
CA TYR A 15 -18.03 7.37 -11.11
C TYR A 15 -17.23 6.93 -9.86
N ARG A 16 -15.95 6.56 -10.00
CA ARG A 16 -15.03 6.32 -8.86
C ARG A 16 -13.56 6.45 -9.29
N GLN A 17 -13.01 7.66 -9.24
CA GLN A 17 -11.66 8.00 -9.73
C GLN A 17 -10.52 7.13 -9.14
N HIS A 18 -10.75 6.55 -7.96
CA HIS A 18 -9.79 5.70 -7.23
C HIS A 18 -10.20 4.21 -7.17
N ALA A 19 -11.20 3.77 -7.95
CA ALA A 19 -11.60 2.37 -7.97
C ALA A 19 -10.51 1.49 -8.56
N GLY A 20 -9.92 0.63 -7.72
CA GLY A 20 -8.88 -0.31 -8.15
C GLY A 20 -7.46 0.23 -8.05
N GLU A 21 -7.23 1.40 -7.44
CA GLU A 21 -5.87 1.91 -7.17
C GLU A 21 -5.03 0.90 -6.37
N ALA A 22 -5.67 0.19 -5.43
CA ALA A 22 -5.08 -0.91 -4.68
C ALA A 22 -4.64 -2.10 -5.56
N MET A 23 -5.35 -2.40 -6.67
CA MET A 23 -5.10 -3.56 -7.53
C MET A 23 -4.29 -3.23 -8.80
N LYS A 24 -4.39 -2.00 -9.32
CA LYS A 24 -3.81 -1.59 -10.62
C LYS A 24 -2.48 -0.84 -10.45
N ALA A 25 -2.27 -0.14 -9.34
CA ALA A 25 -1.02 0.56 -9.07
C ALA A 25 0.02 -0.39 -8.47
N GLY A 26 0.76 -1.15 -9.29
CA GLY A 26 1.79 -2.12 -8.83
C GLY A 26 2.87 -1.57 -7.88
N LYS A 27 2.90 -0.26 -7.64
CA LYS A 27 3.75 0.45 -6.67
C LYS A 27 3.38 0.20 -5.19
N ASN A 28 2.11 -0.10 -4.87
CA ASN A 28 1.67 -0.43 -3.50
C ASN A 28 1.84 -1.92 -3.15
N ALA A 29 1.95 -2.78 -4.15
CA ALA A 29 2.09 -4.22 -4.02
C ALA A 29 3.20 -4.67 -3.04
N PRO A 30 4.40 -4.05 -2.98
CA PRO A 30 5.44 -4.46 -2.04
C PRO A 30 5.02 -4.31 -0.57
N GLY A 31 4.32 -3.21 -0.27
CA GLY A 31 3.81 -2.94 1.08
C GLY A 31 2.78 -3.98 1.52
N ILE A 32 1.82 -4.29 0.65
CA ILE A 32 0.78 -5.31 0.92
C ILE A 32 1.40 -6.70 1.11
N VAL A 33 2.33 -7.09 0.22
CA VAL A 33 3.03 -8.39 0.31
C VAL A 33 3.80 -8.50 1.62
N SER A 34 4.55 -7.46 2.00
CA SER A 34 5.31 -7.48 3.25
C SER A 34 4.41 -7.58 4.50
N VAL A 35 3.29 -6.86 4.54
CA VAL A 35 2.31 -7.02 5.63
C VAL A 35 1.75 -8.43 5.67
N GLY A 36 1.39 -9.01 4.51
CA GLY A 36 0.90 -10.39 4.43
C GLY A 36 1.91 -11.43 4.94
N LEU A 37 3.19 -11.28 4.58
CA LEU A 37 4.27 -12.13 5.11
C LEU A 37 4.46 -11.94 6.62
N GLY A 38 4.29 -10.72 7.13
CA GLY A 38 4.36 -10.45 8.56
C GLY A 38 3.23 -11.12 9.34
N VAL A 39 2.00 -11.11 8.81
CA VAL A 39 0.87 -11.85 9.40
C VAL A 39 1.14 -13.36 9.40
N LEU A 40 1.66 -13.90 8.29
CA LEU A 40 2.05 -15.32 8.22
C LEU A 40 3.12 -15.67 9.27
N ALA A 41 4.15 -14.84 9.41
CA ALA A 41 5.20 -15.03 10.42
C ALA A 41 4.63 -14.99 11.85
N MET A 42 3.64 -14.13 12.12
CA MET A 42 2.95 -14.08 13.41
C MET A 42 2.24 -15.41 13.73
N VAL A 43 1.52 -15.97 12.76
CA VAL A 43 0.84 -17.28 12.92
C VAL A 43 1.84 -18.39 13.22
N ILE A 44 2.97 -18.42 12.49
CA ILE A 44 4.05 -19.39 12.74
C ILE A 44 4.65 -19.21 14.15
N GLY A 45 4.80 -17.96 14.61
CA GLY A 45 5.28 -17.66 15.95
C GLY A 45 4.36 -18.20 17.04
N LEU A 46 3.05 -17.95 16.92
CA LEU A 46 2.05 -18.49 17.84
C LEU A 46 2.07 -20.03 17.84
N PHE A 47 2.13 -20.65 16.66
CA PHE A 47 2.22 -22.11 16.55
C PHE A 47 3.47 -22.66 17.22
N SER A 48 4.61 -21.99 17.06
CA SER A 48 5.88 -22.39 17.69
C SER A 48 5.81 -22.32 19.21
N PHE A 49 5.19 -21.26 19.77
CA PHE A 49 4.96 -21.17 21.20
C PHE A 49 4.03 -22.27 21.72
N ALA A 50 2.98 -22.60 20.97
CA ALA A 50 2.06 -23.70 21.32
C ALA A 50 2.75 -25.08 21.35
N ASN A 51 3.76 -25.29 20.50
CA ASN A 51 4.52 -26.54 20.41
C ASN A 51 5.80 -26.54 21.26
N GLY A 52 6.04 -25.51 22.08
CA GLY A 52 7.16 -25.45 23.02
C GLY A 52 8.50 -24.96 22.44
N THR A 53 8.55 -24.57 21.17
CA THR A 53 9.77 -24.06 20.51
C THR A 53 9.91 -22.54 20.69
N ARG A 54 10.22 -22.10 21.92
CA ARG A 54 10.26 -20.66 22.28
C ARG A 54 11.17 -19.83 21.39
N THR A 55 12.38 -20.30 21.09
CA THR A 55 13.34 -19.55 20.26
C THR A 55 12.79 -19.28 18.86
N ALA A 56 12.17 -20.29 18.23
CA ALA A 56 11.53 -20.14 16.92
C ALA A 56 10.35 -19.16 16.98
N GLY A 57 9.54 -19.24 18.05
CA GLY A 57 8.45 -18.30 18.30
C GLY A 57 8.92 -16.85 18.39
N VAL A 58 9.97 -16.59 19.17
CA VAL A 58 10.54 -15.23 19.33
C VAL A 58 11.06 -14.68 18.00
N VAL A 59 11.83 -15.48 17.25
CA VAL A 59 12.35 -15.07 15.94
C VAL A 59 11.22 -14.74 14.96
N ALA A 60 10.19 -15.60 14.91
CA ALA A 60 9.04 -15.39 14.04
C ALA A 60 8.27 -14.11 14.39
N VAL A 61 8.10 -13.79 15.68
CA VAL A 61 7.46 -12.54 16.12
C VAL A 61 8.29 -11.31 15.74
N ILE A 62 9.62 -11.36 15.91
CA ILE A 62 10.50 -10.25 15.49
C ILE A 62 10.37 -10.02 13.98
N LEU A 63 10.41 -11.08 13.17
CA LEU A 63 10.20 -10.99 11.73
C LEU A 63 8.83 -10.41 11.39
N ALA A 64 7.78 -10.85 12.07
CA ALA A 64 6.43 -10.34 11.88
C ALA A 64 6.36 -8.82 12.11
N VAL A 65 6.93 -8.34 13.22
CA VAL A 65 6.95 -6.90 13.55
C VAL A 65 7.70 -6.10 12.50
N VAL A 66 8.89 -6.55 12.07
CA VAL A 66 9.69 -5.85 11.06
C VAL A 66 8.96 -5.79 9.71
N LEU A 67 8.36 -6.90 9.28
CA LEU A 67 7.63 -7.00 8.02
C LEU A 67 6.37 -6.12 8.01
N ILE A 68 5.58 -6.15 9.09
CA ILE A 68 4.37 -5.33 9.20
C ILE A 68 4.75 -3.85 9.27
N ALA A 69 5.70 -3.46 10.12
CA ALA A 69 6.12 -2.07 10.26
C ALA A 69 6.72 -1.53 8.94
N GLY A 70 7.58 -2.31 8.29
CA GLY A 70 8.16 -1.96 6.99
C GLY A 70 7.09 -1.82 5.90
N GLY A 71 6.12 -2.73 5.86
CA GLY A 71 5.02 -2.69 4.91
C GLY A 71 4.09 -1.50 5.09
N LEU A 72 3.69 -1.22 6.34
CA LEU A 72 2.89 -0.04 6.67
C LEU A 72 3.64 1.26 6.36
N PHE A 73 4.95 1.31 6.64
CA PHE A 73 5.78 2.45 6.29
C PHE A 73 5.83 2.70 4.78
N TRP A 74 5.98 1.62 3.99
CA TRP A 74 5.94 1.70 2.53
C TRP A 74 4.60 2.24 2.02
N LEU A 75 3.49 1.66 2.50
CA LEU A 75 2.14 2.09 2.11
C LEU A 75 1.90 3.58 2.43
N ASN A 76 2.27 4.02 3.62
CA ASN A 76 2.14 5.43 4.01
C ASN A 76 2.99 6.36 3.13
N ARG A 77 4.23 5.96 2.81
CA ARG A 77 5.10 6.75 1.92
C ARG A 77 4.56 6.85 0.50
N PHE A 78 3.92 5.80 0.00
CA PHE A 78 3.28 5.83 -1.32
C PHE A 78 2.02 6.69 -1.35
N HIS A 79 1.16 6.61 -0.34
CA HIS A 79 0.00 7.50 -0.23
C HIS A 79 0.41 8.97 -0.22
N ARG A 80 1.46 9.31 0.55
CA ARG A 80 2.00 10.68 0.58
C ARG A 80 2.51 11.13 -0.79
N LYS A 81 3.27 10.27 -1.49
CA LYS A 81 3.79 10.61 -2.82
C LYS A 81 2.67 10.84 -3.85
N VAL A 82 1.62 10.01 -3.85
CA VAL A 82 0.48 10.19 -4.76
C VAL A 82 -0.23 11.51 -4.47
N LYS A 83 -0.44 11.82 -3.18
CA LYS A 83 -1.06 13.09 -2.78
C LYS A 83 -0.23 14.31 -3.19
N GLU A 84 1.08 14.26 -3.02
CA GLU A 84 1.99 15.34 -3.47
C GLU A 84 1.92 15.53 -4.98
N GLN A 85 1.89 14.44 -5.76
CA GLN A 85 1.77 14.50 -7.23
C GLN A 85 0.43 15.04 -7.69
N GLN A 86 -0.68 14.70 -7.01
CA GLN A 86 -1.99 15.27 -7.32
C GLN A 86 -2.03 16.78 -7.08
N VAL A 87 -1.48 17.24 -5.95
CA VAL A 87 -1.42 18.67 -5.61
C VAL A 87 -0.61 19.43 -6.66
N GLU A 88 0.52 18.87 -7.09
CA GLU A 88 1.37 19.48 -8.12
C GLU A 88 0.68 19.50 -9.49
N TRP A 89 0.02 18.42 -9.90
CA TRP A 89 -0.74 18.37 -11.15
C TRP A 89 -1.90 19.38 -11.17
N HIS A 90 -2.64 19.53 -10.08
CA HIS A 90 -3.71 20.54 -9.98
C HIS A 90 -3.19 21.98 -10.00
N ARG A 91 -2.00 22.23 -9.45
CA ARG A 91 -1.36 23.55 -9.56
C ARG A 91 -1.04 23.90 -11.01
N ASP A 92 -0.63 22.91 -11.79
CA ASP A 92 -0.19 23.09 -13.17
C ASP A 92 -1.36 23.04 -14.18
N ASN A 93 -2.56 22.60 -13.77
CA ASN A 93 -3.79 22.52 -14.59
C ASN A 93 -5.00 23.18 -13.87
N PRO A 94 -5.00 24.52 -13.70
CA PRO A 94 -6.00 25.25 -12.92
C PRO A 94 -7.42 25.23 -13.53
N GLU A 95 -7.55 24.88 -14.80
CA GLU A 95 -8.81 24.76 -15.53
C GLU A 95 -9.61 23.50 -15.18
N VAL A 96 -8.99 22.51 -14.54
CA VAL A 96 -9.65 21.26 -14.16
C VAL A 96 -10.30 21.41 -12.78
N PRO A 97 -11.61 21.14 -12.63
CA PRO A 97 -12.27 21.17 -11.32
C PRO A 97 -11.57 20.23 -10.32
N TYR A 98 -11.12 20.78 -9.19
CA TYR A 98 -10.55 20.01 -8.09
C TYR A 98 -11.68 19.31 -7.33
N GLU A 99 -11.71 17.98 -7.38
CA GLU A 99 -12.60 17.18 -6.55
C GLU A 99 -11.81 16.72 -5.31
N PRO A 100 -12.15 17.20 -4.10
CA PRO A 100 -11.40 16.86 -2.90
C PRO A 100 -11.50 15.35 -2.61
N PRO A 101 -10.41 14.70 -2.16
CA PRO A 101 -10.42 13.27 -1.88
C PRO A 101 -11.47 12.94 -0.82
N THR A 102 -12.46 12.13 -1.19
CA THR A 102 -13.37 11.51 -0.23
C THR A 102 -12.59 10.43 0.51
N SER A 103 -12.42 10.63 1.81
CA SER A 103 -11.74 9.66 2.70
C SER A 103 -12.53 8.36 2.83
#